data_AF-A0AAU5QJF3-F1
#
_entry.id   AF-A0AAU5QJF3-F1
#
_cell.length_a   1.000
_cell.length_b   1.000
_cell.length_c   1.000
_cell.angle_alpha   90.00
_cell.angle_beta   90.00
_cell.angle_gamma   90.00
#
_symmetry.space_group_name_H-M   'P 1'
#
loop_
_entity.id
_entity.type
_entity.pdbx_description
1 polymer ?
#
loop_
_entity_poly.entity_id
_entity_poly.type
_entity_poly.pdbx_seq_one_letter_code
_entity_poly.pdbx_strand_id
1 'polypeptide(L)'
;MSSTPVDFGKPVVVSRGPRWSFRFDVRTAVACAVFLALTAGTVLVSLAYGTYEIPLGEVIRTLVGGGEGGTRKIIVEWRLPRALLAVLFGAALAIAGAIFQSVSRNPLGSPDIIGFSSGSYTGALVVMLLTGGGYYQVAAGSLLGGIATAFLVFVLAYRGGTQAFQLIIVGIAISAMLGAFNTWLVLRADIEEAMLAAVWGGGSLNSLGYEQLWPVLGILAVLVPLALATGPAMRQLELGDDAAAALGTRTNAVRLVVVVLGVSLTALVTASAGPIAFISLVAPQIARRVTRSASVALLPSAVLGAFLLVLADLIGQRLFAPVQLPVGIVTVSVGGLYFVWLLVREARRAN
;
A
#
# COMPACT_ATOMS: atom_id res chain seq x y z
N MET A 1 45.30 15.95 26.02
CA MET A 1 44.30 16.32 25.00
C MET A 1 43.81 15.04 24.34
N SER A 2 42.69 14.49 24.81
CA SER A 2 42.05 13.32 24.23
C SER A 2 41.36 13.72 22.93
N SER A 3 41.83 13.18 21.80
CA SER A 3 41.15 13.30 20.52
C SER A 3 39.80 12.58 20.62
N THR A 4 38.71 13.34 20.79
CA THR A 4 37.36 12.82 20.56
C THR A 4 37.33 12.27 19.13
N PRO A 5 37.03 10.97 18.95
CA PRO A 5 36.95 10.39 17.61
C PRO A 5 35.90 11.17 16.82
N VAL A 6 36.28 11.65 15.65
CA VAL A 6 35.37 12.32 14.72
C VAL A 6 34.29 11.31 14.35
N ASP A 7 33.04 11.57 14.75
CA ASP A 7 31.89 10.78 14.33
C ASP A 7 31.66 11.03 12.83
N PHE A 8 32.13 10.09 12.01
CA PHE A 8 31.97 10.13 10.55
C PHE A 8 30.52 9.90 10.10
N GLY A 9 29.57 9.80 11.05
CA GLY A 9 28.17 9.55 10.77
C GLY A 9 27.94 8.13 10.28
N LYS A 10 26.74 7.89 9.71
CA LYS A 10 26.35 6.55 9.24
C LYS A 10 27.16 6.15 8.00
N PRO A 11 27.52 4.85 7.83
CA PRO A 11 28.20 4.39 6.63
C PRO A 11 27.27 4.58 5.41
N VAL A 12 27.73 5.37 4.44
CA VAL A 12 26.98 5.71 3.21
C VAL A 12 27.74 5.19 1.99
N VAL A 13 27.04 4.46 1.12
CA VAL A 13 27.51 4.15 -0.23
C VAL A 13 27.13 5.32 -1.13
N VAL A 14 28.13 5.95 -1.75
CA VAL A 14 27.93 7.03 -2.70
C VAL A 14 28.21 6.50 -4.10
N SER A 15 27.18 6.45 -4.95
CA SER A 15 27.34 6.19 -6.38
C SER A 15 27.34 7.52 -7.12
N ARG A 16 28.43 7.85 -7.80
CA ARG A 16 28.59 9.08 -8.60
C ARG A 16 28.90 8.72 -10.05
N GLY A 17 28.30 9.47 -10.95
CA GLY A 17 28.64 9.52 -12.37
C GLY A 17 28.27 10.89 -12.94
N PRO A 18 28.59 11.18 -14.20
CA PRO A 18 28.53 12.54 -14.76
C PRO A 18 27.14 13.19 -14.76
N ARG A 19 26.05 12.42 -14.61
CA ARG A 19 24.66 12.91 -14.55
C ARG A 19 23.88 12.47 -13.28
N TRP A 20 24.51 11.76 -12.34
CA TRP A 20 23.82 11.23 -11.17
C TRP A 20 24.70 11.18 -9.92
N SER A 21 24.08 11.40 -8.76
CA SER A 21 24.71 11.30 -7.45
C SER A 21 23.70 10.70 -6.48
N PHE A 22 23.86 9.43 -6.15
CA PHE A 22 23.01 8.74 -5.18
C PHE A 22 23.80 8.45 -3.91
N ARG A 23 23.17 8.69 -2.76
CA ARG A 23 23.71 8.38 -1.43
C ARG A 23 22.75 7.40 -0.77
N PHE A 24 23.21 6.16 -0.60
CA PHE A 24 22.46 5.11 0.10
C PHE A 24 23.11 4.82 1.44
N ASP A 25 22.33 4.86 2.51
CA ASP A 25 22.79 4.35 3.80
C ASP A 25 22.93 2.83 3.71
N VAL A 26 24.09 2.28 4.10
CA VAL A 26 24.37 0.83 4.01
C VAL A 26 23.28 0.02 4.70
N ARG A 27 22.78 0.51 5.85
CA ARG A 27 21.72 -0.15 6.59
C ARG A 27 20.41 -0.21 5.80
N THR A 28 20.13 0.84 5.03
CA THR A 28 18.95 0.90 4.17
C THR A 28 19.07 -0.09 3.02
N ALA A 29 20.25 -0.19 2.41
CA ALA A 29 20.52 -1.16 1.35
C ALA A 29 20.39 -2.61 1.86
N VAL A 30 20.99 -2.92 3.03
CA VAL A 30 20.89 -4.25 3.65
C VAL A 30 19.44 -4.58 4.01
N ALA A 31 18.70 -3.65 4.61
CA ALA A 31 17.29 -3.87 4.93
C ALA A 31 16.46 -4.15 3.67
N CYS A 32 16.67 -3.40 2.59
CA CYS A 32 15.99 -3.64 1.31
C CYS A 32 16.37 -5.01 0.72
N ALA A 33 17.64 -5.39 0.76
CA ALA A 33 18.09 -6.69 0.28
C ALA A 33 17.45 -7.84 1.07
N VAL A 34 17.38 -7.73 2.40
CA VAL A 34 16.71 -8.72 3.26
C VAL A 34 15.22 -8.78 2.95
N PHE A 35 14.52 -7.65 2.86
CA PHE A 35 13.09 -7.65 2.55
C PHE A 35 12.80 -8.17 1.13
N LEU A 36 13.66 -7.90 0.15
CA LEU A 36 13.55 -8.47 -1.19
C LEU A 36 13.73 -9.99 -1.16
N ALA A 37 14.73 -10.50 -0.42
CA ALA A 37 14.95 -11.93 -0.27
C ALA A 37 13.76 -12.62 0.42
N LEU A 38 13.21 -12.02 1.48
CA LEU A 38 12.01 -12.51 2.15
C LEU A 38 10.79 -12.49 1.23
N THR A 39 10.62 -11.43 0.44
CA THR A 39 9.53 -11.34 -0.55
C THR A 39 9.66 -12.44 -1.58
N ALA A 40 10.85 -12.62 -2.18
CA ALA A 40 11.11 -13.67 -3.16
C ALA A 40 10.87 -15.07 -2.58
N GLY A 41 11.36 -15.34 -1.36
CA GLY A 41 11.10 -16.59 -0.66
C GLY A 41 9.61 -16.85 -0.44
N THR A 42 8.87 -15.83 0.01
CA THR A 42 7.42 -15.96 0.27
C THR A 42 6.63 -16.15 -1.03
N VAL A 43 7.03 -15.49 -2.13
CA VAL A 43 6.48 -15.72 -3.47
C VAL A 43 6.72 -17.16 -3.90
N LEU A 44 7.95 -17.69 -3.79
CA LEU A 44 8.26 -19.07 -4.15
C LEU A 44 7.42 -20.08 -3.33
N VAL A 45 7.25 -19.82 -2.03
CA VAL A 45 6.36 -20.62 -1.17
C VAL A 45 4.92 -20.52 -1.65
N SER A 46 4.39 -19.32 -1.92
CA SER A 46 3.03 -19.15 -2.45
C SER A 46 2.82 -19.85 -3.81
N LEU A 47 3.85 -19.92 -4.66
CA LEU A 47 3.78 -20.65 -5.92
C LEU A 47 3.82 -22.17 -5.74
N ALA A 48 4.58 -22.69 -4.77
CA ALA A 48 4.65 -24.13 -4.46
C ALA A 48 3.36 -24.63 -3.80
N TYR A 49 2.82 -23.83 -2.88
CA TYR A 49 1.75 -24.23 -2.00
C TYR A 49 0.39 -23.71 -2.52
N GLY A 50 -0.45 -24.61 -3.04
CA GLY A 50 -1.89 -24.36 -3.28
C GLY A 50 -2.74 -25.62 -3.10
N THR A 51 -3.81 -25.80 -3.90
CA THR A 51 -4.68 -27.01 -3.85
C THR A 51 -3.91 -28.28 -4.19
N TYR A 52 -2.94 -28.16 -5.10
CA TYR A 52 -1.92 -29.17 -5.38
C TYR A 52 -0.59 -28.64 -4.88
N GLU A 53 0.11 -29.47 -4.09
CA GLU A 53 1.45 -29.17 -3.62
C GLU A 53 2.45 -29.48 -4.74
N ILE A 54 3.20 -28.47 -5.13
CA ILE A 54 4.23 -28.60 -6.17
C ILE A 54 5.59 -28.43 -5.48
N PRO A 55 6.52 -29.39 -5.61
CA PRO A 55 7.84 -29.26 -5.03
C PRO A 55 8.54 -27.98 -5.49
N LEU A 56 9.23 -27.29 -4.57
CA LEU A 56 9.92 -26.02 -4.88
C LEU A 56 10.90 -26.14 -6.04
N GLY A 57 11.56 -27.29 -6.21
CA GLY A 57 12.45 -27.53 -7.35
C GLY A 57 11.73 -27.50 -8.69
N GLU A 58 10.50 -28.03 -8.74
CA GLU A 58 9.66 -28.00 -9.94
C GLU A 58 9.11 -26.58 -10.19
N VAL A 59 8.80 -25.83 -9.14
CA VAL A 59 8.43 -24.40 -9.28
C VAL A 59 9.54 -23.59 -9.93
N ILE A 60 10.76 -23.69 -9.41
CA ILE A 60 11.92 -22.97 -9.95
C ILE A 60 12.18 -23.40 -11.39
N ARG A 61 12.15 -24.72 -11.68
CA ARG A 61 12.33 -25.24 -13.03
C ARG A 61 11.26 -24.69 -14.00
N THR A 62 10.02 -24.58 -13.55
CA THR A 62 8.91 -24.05 -14.35
C THR A 62 9.05 -22.56 -14.62
N LEU A 63 9.53 -21.79 -13.64
CA LEU A 63 9.79 -20.35 -13.80
C LEU A 63 10.93 -20.05 -14.78
N VAL A 64 11.93 -20.94 -14.88
CA VAL A 64 13.07 -20.81 -15.81
C VAL A 64 12.74 -21.37 -17.22
N GLY A 65 11.49 -21.77 -17.46
CA GLY A 65 11.00 -22.20 -18.79
C GLY A 65 10.87 -23.71 -18.98
N GLY A 66 11.09 -24.52 -17.94
CA GLY A 66 10.77 -25.95 -17.94
C GLY A 66 9.34 -26.27 -17.47
N GLY A 67 9.13 -27.49 -16.98
CA GLY A 67 7.87 -27.96 -16.38
C GLY A 67 6.90 -28.62 -17.37
N GLU A 68 6.10 -29.57 -16.89
CA GLU A 68 5.04 -30.22 -17.65
C GLU A 68 3.81 -29.29 -17.80
N GLY A 69 3.02 -29.46 -18.87
CA GLY A 69 1.99 -28.50 -19.27
C GLY A 69 0.96 -28.16 -18.18
N GLY A 70 0.53 -29.15 -17.39
CA GLY A 70 -0.41 -28.96 -16.28
C GLY A 70 0.18 -28.11 -15.13
N THR A 71 1.38 -28.46 -14.66
CA THR A 71 2.11 -27.70 -13.63
C THR A 71 2.41 -26.28 -14.10
N ARG A 72 2.84 -26.13 -15.37
CA ARG A 72 3.13 -24.81 -15.95
C ARG A 72 1.91 -23.91 -15.97
N LYS A 73 0.74 -24.43 -16.35
CA LYS A 73 -0.51 -23.66 -16.35
C LYS A 73 -0.87 -23.16 -14.95
N ILE A 74 -0.81 -24.04 -13.95
CA ILE A 74 -1.12 -23.66 -12.55
C ILE A 74 -0.15 -22.59 -12.05
N ILE A 75 1.16 -22.78 -12.24
CA ILE A 75 2.17 -21.85 -11.72
C ILE A 75 2.14 -20.53 -12.49
N VAL A 76 2.29 -20.59 -13.81
CA VAL A 76 2.54 -19.41 -14.63
C VAL A 76 1.26 -18.66 -14.94
N GLU A 77 0.14 -19.35 -15.21
CA GLU A 77 -1.10 -18.68 -15.62
C GLU A 77 -1.97 -18.28 -14.43
N TRP A 78 -1.99 -19.06 -13.34
CA TRP A 78 -2.90 -18.81 -12.22
C TRP A 78 -2.22 -18.23 -10.97
N ARG A 79 -1.10 -18.82 -10.52
CA ARG A 79 -0.46 -18.40 -9.25
C ARG A 79 0.47 -17.20 -9.41
N LEU A 80 1.24 -17.15 -10.49
CA LEU A 80 2.22 -16.09 -10.75
C LEU A 80 1.59 -14.68 -10.85
N PRO A 81 0.52 -14.42 -11.63
CA PRO A 81 -0.03 -13.08 -11.73
C PRO A 81 -0.56 -12.57 -10.39
N ARG A 82 -1.20 -13.44 -9.59
CA ARG A 82 -1.64 -13.12 -8.22
C ARG A 82 -0.47 -12.74 -7.32
N ALA A 83 0.59 -13.54 -7.31
CA ALA A 83 1.77 -13.26 -6.48
C ALA A 83 2.47 -11.95 -6.90
N LEU A 84 2.58 -11.68 -8.21
CA LEU A 84 3.14 -10.43 -8.71
C LEU A 84 2.26 -9.22 -8.34
N LEU A 85 0.94 -9.34 -8.46
CA LEU A 85 0.01 -8.30 -8.05
C LEU A 85 0.06 -8.05 -6.54
N ALA A 86 0.22 -9.08 -5.70
CA ALA A 86 0.44 -8.92 -4.26
C ALA A 86 1.72 -8.11 -3.97
N VAL A 87 2.81 -8.37 -4.70
CA VAL A 87 4.06 -7.58 -4.59
C VAL A 87 3.80 -6.12 -4.97
N LEU A 88 3.18 -5.90 -6.13
CA LEU A 88 2.94 -4.55 -6.69
C LEU A 88 1.99 -3.72 -5.82
N PHE A 89 0.88 -4.30 -5.39
CA PHE A 89 -0.10 -3.64 -4.53
C PHE A 89 0.45 -3.37 -3.13
N GLY A 90 1.22 -4.31 -2.57
CA GLY A 90 1.85 -4.12 -1.27
C GLY A 90 2.84 -2.96 -1.29
N ALA A 91 3.63 -2.87 -2.37
CA ALA A 91 4.54 -1.74 -2.60
C ALA A 91 3.77 -0.41 -2.78
N ALA A 92 2.72 -0.40 -3.61
CA ALA A 92 1.92 0.79 -3.87
C ALA A 92 1.24 1.33 -2.60
N LEU A 93 0.60 0.46 -1.81
CA LEU A 93 -0.05 0.82 -0.55
C LEU A 93 0.97 1.36 0.46
N ALA A 94 2.16 0.75 0.57
CA ALA A 94 3.18 1.22 1.49
C ALA A 94 3.79 2.57 1.07
N ILE A 95 3.92 2.84 -0.24
CA ILE A 95 4.33 4.16 -0.75
C ILE A 95 3.23 5.20 -0.44
N ALA A 96 1.96 4.88 -0.72
CA ALA A 96 0.85 5.77 -0.40
C ALA A 96 0.80 6.08 1.11
N GLY A 97 0.93 5.06 1.94
CA GLY A 97 1.03 5.17 3.39
C GLY A 97 2.18 6.06 3.85
N ALA A 98 3.38 5.84 3.32
CA ALA A 98 4.54 6.68 3.57
C ALA A 98 4.29 8.15 3.21
N ILE A 99 3.63 8.41 2.08
CA ILE A 99 3.24 9.76 1.67
C ILE A 99 2.31 10.40 2.71
N PHE A 100 1.24 9.71 3.10
CA PHE A 100 0.28 10.25 4.05
C PHE A 100 0.89 10.48 5.43
N GLN A 101 1.79 9.61 5.90
CA GLN A 101 2.50 9.81 7.17
C GLN A 101 3.41 11.03 7.15
N SER A 102 4.07 11.29 6.02
CA SER A 102 4.94 12.45 5.84
C SER A 102 4.15 13.76 5.78
N VAL A 103 3.08 13.81 4.95
CA VAL A 103 2.21 14.99 4.81
C VAL A 103 1.49 15.33 6.10
N SER A 104 0.95 14.32 6.77
CA SER A 104 0.22 14.51 8.02
C SER A 104 1.15 14.81 9.20
N ARG A 105 2.47 14.60 9.04
CA ARG A 105 3.45 14.57 10.14
C ARG A 105 2.98 13.66 11.28
N ASN A 106 2.23 12.60 10.95
CA ASN A 106 1.62 11.70 11.90
C ASN A 106 1.98 10.25 11.51
N PRO A 107 2.66 9.48 12.39
CA PRO A 107 2.97 8.09 12.12
C PRO A 107 1.74 7.20 11.94
N LEU A 108 0.56 7.65 12.38
CA LEU A 108 -0.73 6.97 12.21
C LEU A 108 -1.51 7.45 10.98
N GLY A 109 -0.98 8.39 10.20
CA GLY A 109 -1.62 8.82 8.96
C GLY A 109 -1.67 7.68 7.95
N SER A 110 -2.86 7.28 7.52
CA SER A 110 -3.03 6.30 6.44
C SER A 110 -4.15 6.76 5.48
N PRO A 111 -4.07 6.39 4.18
CA PRO A 111 -5.12 6.71 3.22
C PRO A 111 -6.48 6.14 3.63
N ASP A 112 -6.49 5.00 4.32
CA ASP A 112 -7.69 4.32 4.80
C ASP A 112 -8.44 5.14 5.85
N ILE A 113 -7.71 5.82 6.75
CA ILE A 113 -8.31 6.67 7.80
C ILE A 113 -8.91 7.96 7.22
N ILE A 114 -8.39 8.44 6.09
CA ILE A 114 -8.87 9.68 5.46
C ILE A 114 -10.12 9.41 4.58
N GLY A 115 -10.41 8.16 4.23
CA GLY A 115 -11.67 7.76 3.60
C GLY A 115 -11.65 7.58 2.10
N PHE A 116 -10.49 7.67 1.46
CA PHE A 116 -10.38 7.50 0.01
C PHE A 116 -10.68 6.07 -0.42
N SER A 117 -10.30 5.08 0.40
CA SER A 117 -10.63 3.67 0.21
C SER A 117 -12.16 3.46 0.28
N SER A 118 -12.85 4.12 1.24
CA SER A 118 -14.32 4.08 1.36
C SER A 118 -15.02 4.73 0.16
N GLY A 119 -14.50 5.86 -0.32
CA GLY A 119 -14.99 6.52 -1.53
C GLY A 119 -14.83 5.67 -2.78
N SER A 120 -13.68 5.02 -2.90
CA SER A 120 -13.39 4.10 -4.00
C SER A 120 -14.33 2.89 -3.97
N TYR A 121 -14.54 2.30 -2.80
CA TYR A 121 -15.50 1.21 -2.63
C TYR A 121 -16.94 1.64 -2.97
N THR A 122 -17.33 2.85 -2.55
CA THR A 122 -18.65 3.42 -2.91
C THR A 122 -18.81 3.54 -4.42
N GLY A 123 -17.80 4.08 -5.11
CA GLY A 123 -17.83 4.18 -6.57
C GLY A 123 -17.92 2.83 -7.27
N ALA A 124 -17.22 1.81 -6.75
CA ALA A 124 -17.33 0.44 -7.23
C ALA A 124 -18.76 -0.11 -7.05
N LEU A 125 -19.34 0.03 -5.86
CA LEU A 125 -20.70 -0.44 -5.56
C LEU A 125 -21.76 0.24 -6.42
N VAL A 126 -21.68 1.55 -6.60
CA VAL A 126 -22.61 2.31 -7.44
C VAL A 126 -22.61 1.76 -8.86
N VAL A 127 -21.43 1.49 -9.44
CA VAL A 127 -21.34 0.92 -10.80
C VAL A 127 -21.83 -0.53 -10.83
N MET A 128 -21.41 -1.36 -9.88
CA MET A 128 -21.83 -2.77 -9.80
C MET A 128 -23.36 -2.89 -9.72
N LEU A 129 -23.98 -2.17 -8.78
CA LEU A 129 -25.40 -2.33 -8.44
C LEU A 129 -26.35 -1.58 -9.38
N LEU A 130 -25.95 -0.42 -9.91
CA LEU A 130 -26.86 0.39 -10.73
C LEU A 130 -26.70 0.17 -12.22
N THR A 131 -25.50 -0.19 -12.68
CA THR A 131 -25.21 -0.31 -14.13
C THR A 131 -24.91 -1.74 -14.57
N GLY A 132 -24.69 -2.68 -13.64
CA GLY A 132 -24.25 -4.05 -13.96
C GLY A 132 -22.91 -4.07 -14.71
N GLY A 133 -22.07 -3.04 -14.49
CA GLY A 133 -20.91 -2.78 -15.32
C GLY A 133 -19.81 -3.84 -15.18
N GLY A 134 -19.09 -4.09 -16.27
CA GLY A 134 -17.95 -5.00 -16.29
C GLY A 134 -16.76 -4.48 -15.47
N TYR A 135 -15.71 -5.30 -15.34
CA TYR A 135 -14.52 -5.00 -14.52
C TYR A 135 -13.94 -3.60 -14.74
N TYR A 136 -13.76 -3.17 -15.99
CA TYR A 136 -13.19 -1.84 -16.30
C TYR A 136 -14.11 -0.69 -15.88
N GLN A 137 -15.43 -0.86 -15.95
CA GLN A 137 -16.39 0.14 -15.50
C GLN A 137 -16.37 0.25 -13.99
N VAL A 138 -16.34 -0.89 -13.28
CA VAL A 138 -16.20 -0.93 -11.82
C VAL A 138 -14.89 -0.27 -11.38
N ALA A 139 -13.77 -0.59 -12.04
CA ALA A 139 -12.47 0.01 -11.75
C ALA A 139 -12.47 1.52 -11.99
N ALA A 140 -13.11 2.00 -13.06
CA ALA A 140 -13.28 3.42 -13.33
C ALA A 140 -14.17 4.11 -12.28
N GLY A 141 -15.29 3.47 -11.90
CA GLY A 141 -16.17 3.95 -10.82
C GLY A 141 -15.43 4.05 -9.50
N SER A 142 -14.61 3.06 -9.16
CA SER A 142 -13.76 3.05 -7.98
C SER A 142 -12.74 4.20 -7.99
N LEU A 143 -12.06 4.40 -9.11
CA LEU A 143 -11.09 5.48 -9.24
C LEU A 143 -11.76 6.86 -9.10
N LEU A 144 -12.89 7.07 -9.79
CA LEU A 144 -13.66 8.31 -9.72
C LEU A 144 -14.24 8.56 -8.32
N GLY A 145 -14.77 7.52 -7.66
CA GLY A 145 -15.29 7.62 -6.30
C GLY A 145 -14.20 7.99 -5.28
N GLY A 146 -13.01 7.41 -5.43
CA GLY A 146 -11.85 7.76 -4.61
C GLY A 146 -11.39 9.20 -4.81
N ILE A 147 -11.24 9.64 -6.07
CA ILE A 147 -10.85 11.00 -6.42
C ILE A 147 -11.90 12.03 -5.97
N ALA A 148 -13.18 11.76 -6.20
CA ALA A 148 -14.28 12.64 -5.78
C ALA A 148 -14.31 12.80 -4.26
N THR A 149 -14.09 11.70 -3.53
CA THR A 149 -13.99 11.73 -2.07
C THR A 149 -12.76 12.52 -1.62
N ALA A 150 -11.61 12.33 -2.28
CA ALA A 150 -10.40 13.10 -1.98
C ALA A 150 -10.58 14.60 -2.21
N PHE A 151 -11.22 14.96 -3.32
CA PHE A 151 -11.57 16.34 -3.61
C PHE A 151 -12.52 16.92 -2.56
N LEU A 152 -13.57 16.19 -2.20
CA LEU A 152 -14.54 16.62 -1.18
C LEU A 152 -13.88 16.83 0.18
N VAL A 153 -13.07 15.87 0.66
CA VAL A 153 -12.31 16.00 1.91
C VAL A 153 -11.39 17.21 1.86
N PHE A 154 -10.67 17.42 0.74
CA PHE A 154 -9.76 18.54 0.58
C PHE A 154 -10.49 19.88 0.65
N VAL A 155 -11.58 20.05 -0.09
CA VAL A 155 -12.37 21.29 -0.12
C VAL A 155 -12.95 21.60 1.26
N LEU A 156 -13.51 20.61 1.95
CA LEU A 156 -14.09 20.79 3.28
C LEU A 156 -13.04 21.07 4.36
N ALA A 157 -11.83 20.51 4.23
CA ALA A 157 -10.73 20.78 5.13
C ALA A 157 -10.01 22.11 4.83
N TYR A 158 -10.25 22.73 3.67
CA TYR A 158 -9.55 23.94 3.25
C TYR A 158 -10.19 25.20 3.86
N ARG A 159 -9.55 25.78 4.88
CA ARG A 159 -9.97 27.06 5.52
C ARG A 159 -8.81 28.07 5.62
N GLY A 160 -8.31 28.52 4.47
CA GLY A 160 -7.18 29.48 4.42
C GLY A 160 -5.79 28.85 4.63
N GLY A 161 -5.74 27.52 4.63
CA GLY A 161 -4.56 26.68 4.78
C GLY A 161 -5.01 25.26 5.13
N THR A 162 -4.29 24.24 4.67
CA THR A 162 -4.59 22.85 5.06
C THR A 162 -3.78 22.47 6.29
N GLN A 163 -4.41 22.39 7.46
CA GLN A 163 -3.78 21.74 8.61
C GLN A 163 -3.95 20.22 8.47
N ALA A 164 -2.86 19.47 8.70
CA ALA A 164 -2.86 18.01 8.62
C ALA A 164 -3.97 17.36 9.48
N PHE A 165 -4.22 17.93 10.66
CA PHE A 165 -5.23 17.45 11.60
C PHE A 165 -6.67 17.61 11.07
N GLN A 166 -6.98 18.72 10.39
CA GLN A 166 -8.31 18.97 9.83
C GLN A 166 -8.66 17.97 8.72
N LEU A 167 -7.69 17.63 7.86
CA LEU A 167 -7.86 16.60 6.84
C LEU A 167 -8.23 15.24 7.44
N ILE A 168 -7.66 14.90 8.60
CA ILE A 168 -7.95 13.63 9.29
C ILE A 168 -9.38 13.63 9.83
N ILE A 169 -9.80 14.67 10.56
CA ILE A 169 -11.17 14.71 11.13
C ILE A 169 -12.24 14.67 10.03
N VAL A 170 -12.07 15.52 9.00
CA VAL A 170 -13.01 15.58 7.86
C VAL A 170 -13.03 14.24 7.13
N GLY A 171 -11.86 13.63 6.93
CA GLY A 171 -11.74 12.31 6.31
C GLY A 171 -12.48 11.22 7.09
N ILE A 172 -12.31 11.15 8.42
CA ILE A 172 -13.01 10.18 9.28
C ILE A 172 -14.53 10.39 9.19
N ALA A 173 -15.00 11.64 9.23
CA ALA A 173 -16.43 11.95 9.13
C ALA A 173 -17.02 11.49 7.78
N ILE A 174 -16.35 11.81 6.66
CA ILE A 174 -16.78 11.38 5.33
C ILE A 174 -16.72 9.85 5.18
N SER A 175 -15.67 9.22 5.72
CA SER A 175 -15.52 7.75 5.73
C SER A 175 -16.70 7.07 6.41
N ALA A 176 -17.13 7.59 7.56
CA ALA A 176 -18.25 7.04 8.31
C ALA A 176 -19.57 7.21 7.55
N MET A 177 -19.79 8.36 6.92
CA MET A 177 -20.96 8.61 6.06
C MET A 177 -20.99 7.66 4.85
N LEU A 178 -19.87 7.52 4.15
CA LEU A 178 -19.74 6.59 3.02
C LEU A 178 -19.89 5.13 3.46
N GLY A 179 -19.36 4.78 4.63
CA GLY A 179 -19.54 3.45 5.23
C GLY A 179 -21.01 3.13 5.44
N ALA A 180 -21.77 4.03 6.07
CA ALA A 180 -23.21 3.87 6.26
C ALA A 180 -23.96 3.77 4.92
N PHE A 181 -23.58 4.58 3.94
CA PHE A 181 -24.17 4.54 2.60
C PHE A 181 -23.89 3.22 1.87
N ASN A 182 -22.67 2.70 1.96
CA ASN A 182 -22.29 1.40 1.39
C ASN A 182 -23.07 0.26 2.03
N THR A 183 -23.23 0.27 3.36
CA THR A 183 -24.08 -0.71 4.04
C THR A 183 -25.53 -0.64 3.57
N TRP A 184 -26.08 0.56 3.41
CA TRP A 184 -27.43 0.75 2.90
C TRP A 184 -27.60 0.23 1.47
N LEU A 185 -26.63 0.48 0.58
CA LEU A 185 -26.63 -0.05 -0.79
C LEU A 185 -26.62 -1.59 -0.80
N VAL A 186 -25.72 -2.20 -0.03
CA VAL A 186 -25.60 -3.67 0.04
C VAL A 186 -26.86 -4.32 0.60
N LEU A 187 -27.54 -3.68 1.57
CA LEU A 187 -28.81 -4.17 2.11
C LEU A 187 -29.98 -4.10 1.12
N ARG A 188 -29.87 -3.29 0.06
CA ARG A 188 -30.87 -3.15 -1.00
C ARG A 188 -30.58 -4.01 -2.23
N ALA A 189 -29.36 -4.54 -2.33
CA ALA A 189 -28.93 -5.36 -3.46
C ALA A 189 -29.49 -6.78 -3.36
N ASP A 190 -29.58 -7.44 -4.51
CA ASP A 190 -29.87 -8.87 -4.56
C ASP A 190 -28.76 -9.68 -3.89
N ILE A 191 -29.08 -10.89 -3.41
CA ILE A 191 -28.16 -11.66 -2.58
C ILE A 191 -26.84 -11.99 -3.28
N GLU A 192 -26.88 -12.23 -4.59
CA GLU A 192 -25.68 -12.50 -5.40
C GLU A 192 -24.78 -11.27 -5.50
N GLU A 193 -25.36 -10.09 -5.78
CA GLU A 193 -24.62 -8.83 -5.86
C GLU A 193 -24.08 -8.41 -4.49
N ALA A 194 -24.86 -8.62 -3.43
CA ALA A 194 -24.44 -8.38 -2.05
C ALA A 194 -23.25 -9.28 -1.65
N MET A 195 -23.22 -10.54 -2.09
CA MET A 195 -22.08 -11.43 -1.87
C MET A 195 -20.84 -10.98 -2.64
N LEU A 196 -20.97 -10.59 -3.91
CA LEU A 196 -19.86 -10.04 -4.70
C LEU A 196 -19.31 -8.77 -4.08
N ALA A 197 -20.20 -7.87 -3.65
CA ALA A 197 -19.86 -6.65 -2.92
C ALA A 197 -19.10 -6.98 -1.62
N ALA A 198 -19.56 -7.96 -0.83
CA ALA A 198 -18.89 -8.36 0.41
C ALA A 198 -17.47 -8.91 0.15
N VAL A 199 -17.28 -9.73 -0.89
CA VAL A 199 -15.96 -10.23 -1.28
C VAL A 199 -15.05 -9.09 -1.75
N TRP A 200 -15.58 -8.15 -2.53
CA TRP A 200 -14.83 -6.97 -2.98
C TRP A 200 -14.46 -6.06 -1.81
N GLY A 201 -15.40 -5.77 -0.92
CA GLY A 201 -15.20 -4.95 0.28
C GLY A 201 -14.24 -5.58 1.29
N GLY A 202 -14.11 -6.91 1.30
CA GLY A 202 -13.13 -7.63 2.11
C GLY A 202 -11.69 -7.53 1.60
N GLY A 203 -11.45 -7.02 0.39
CA GLY A 203 -10.15 -6.93 -0.24
C GLY A 203 -9.59 -8.32 -0.61
N SER A 204 -9.65 -8.71 -1.89
CA SER A 204 -9.31 -10.05 -2.35
C SER A 204 -8.40 -10.05 -3.58
N LEU A 205 -7.43 -10.97 -3.57
CA LEU A 205 -6.53 -11.22 -4.70
C LEU A 205 -6.93 -12.49 -5.49
N ASN A 206 -8.05 -13.12 -5.13
CA ASN A 206 -8.44 -14.43 -5.65
C ASN A 206 -8.79 -14.43 -7.14
N SER A 207 -9.34 -13.33 -7.66
CA SER A 207 -9.81 -13.18 -9.04
C SER A 207 -8.82 -12.47 -9.96
N LEU A 208 -7.57 -12.30 -9.54
CA LEU A 208 -6.58 -11.51 -10.27
C LEU A 208 -5.75 -12.36 -11.22
N GLY A 209 -5.65 -11.90 -12.47
CA GLY A 209 -4.86 -12.52 -13.53
C GLY A 209 -4.00 -11.52 -14.31
N TYR A 210 -3.52 -11.94 -15.48
CA TYR A 210 -2.69 -11.10 -16.34
C TYR A 210 -3.44 -9.90 -16.92
N GLU A 211 -4.77 -10.00 -17.06
CA GLU A 211 -5.62 -8.91 -17.53
C GLU A 211 -5.52 -7.67 -16.62
N GLN A 212 -5.34 -7.88 -15.32
CA GLN A 212 -5.12 -6.82 -14.34
C GLN A 212 -3.65 -6.48 -14.17
N LEU A 213 -2.74 -7.46 -14.31
CA LEU A 213 -1.30 -7.26 -14.12
C LEU A 213 -0.72 -6.21 -15.07
N TRP A 214 -1.02 -6.29 -16.38
CA TRP A 214 -0.42 -5.38 -17.36
C TRP A 214 -0.84 -3.91 -17.16
N PRO A 215 -2.14 -3.58 -17.00
CA PRO A 215 -2.54 -2.20 -16.69
C PRO A 215 -1.95 -1.68 -15.38
N VAL A 216 -1.96 -2.50 -14.32
CA VAL A 216 -1.38 -2.12 -13.02
C VAL A 216 0.11 -1.82 -13.15
N LEU A 217 0.85 -2.66 -13.86
CA LEU A 217 2.28 -2.48 -14.09
C LEU A 217 2.54 -1.19 -14.89
N GLY A 218 1.76 -0.91 -15.93
CA GLY A 218 1.87 0.32 -16.71
C GLY A 218 1.62 1.58 -15.87
N ILE A 219 0.58 1.57 -15.02
CA ILE A 219 0.26 2.71 -14.17
C ILE A 219 1.32 2.88 -13.07
N LEU A 220 1.76 1.80 -12.41
CA LEU A 220 2.79 1.87 -11.38
C LEU A 220 4.15 2.28 -11.93
N ALA A 221 4.47 1.90 -13.17
CA ALA A 221 5.69 2.35 -13.84
C ALA A 221 5.77 3.88 -13.99
N VAL A 222 4.63 4.57 -13.95
CA VAL A 222 4.56 6.04 -13.95
C VAL A 222 4.45 6.60 -12.52
N LEU A 223 3.50 6.09 -11.72
CA LEU A 223 3.22 6.64 -10.39
C LEU A 223 4.36 6.44 -9.39
N VAL A 224 5.05 5.28 -9.42
CA VAL A 224 6.12 4.98 -8.45
C VAL A 224 7.33 5.89 -8.67
N PRO A 225 7.88 6.07 -9.88
CA PRO A 225 8.96 7.03 -10.11
C PRO A 225 8.58 8.47 -9.73
N LEU A 226 7.36 8.90 -10.05
CA LEU A 226 6.86 10.23 -9.66
C LEU A 226 6.83 10.38 -8.13
N ALA A 227 6.31 9.38 -7.41
CA ALA A 227 6.32 9.37 -5.95
C ALA A 227 7.75 9.43 -5.38
N LEU A 228 8.66 8.62 -5.91
CA LEU A 228 10.06 8.61 -5.47
C LEU A 228 10.76 9.95 -5.73
N ALA A 229 10.45 10.63 -6.84
CA ALA A 229 10.98 11.95 -7.16
C ALA A 229 10.56 13.04 -6.16
N THR A 230 9.40 12.88 -5.50
CA THR A 230 8.93 13.82 -4.45
C THR A 230 9.61 13.62 -3.09
N GLY A 231 10.38 12.55 -2.91
CA GLY A 231 11.03 12.21 -1.65
C GLY A 231 11.80 13.36 -0.97
N PRO A 232 12.69 14.10 -1.67
CA PRO A 232 13.39 15.23 -1.07
C PRO A 232 12.47 16.35 -0.57
N ALA A 233 11.41 16.66 -1.32
CA ALA A 233 10.46 17.71 -0.93
C ALA A 233 9.61 17.28 0.28
N MET A 234 9.25 15.99 0.36
CA MET A 234 8.57 15.42 1.53
C MET A 234 9.42 15.53 2.80
N ARG A 235 10.74 15.28 2.71
CA ARG A 235 11.66 15.45 3.84
C ARG A 235 11.68 16.89 4.36
N GLN A 236 11.50 17.87 3.49
CA GLN A 236 11.43 19.27 3.90
C GLN A 236 10.09 19.57 4.57
N LEU A 237 8.97 19.05 4.04
CA LEU A 237 7.65 19.16 4.67
C LEU A 237 7.62 18.58 6.10
N GLU A 238 8.40 17.53 6.37
CA GLU A 238 8.52 16.94 7.72
C GLU A 238 9.15 17.89 8.75
N LEU A 239 9.96 18.87 8.32
CA LEU A 239 10.55 19.89 9.21
C LEU A 239 9.52 20.94 9.68
N GLY A 240 8.36 20.98 9.03
CA GLY A 240 7.33 21.97 9.26
C GLY A 240 7.18 22.95 8.11
N ASP A 241 5.99 23.55 8.00
CA ASP A 241 5.62 24.36 6.83
C ASP A 241 6.48 25.62 6.70
N ASP A 242 6.81 26.28 7.83
CA ASP A 242 7.63 27.50 7.82
C ASP A 242 9.09 27.22 7.44
N ALA A 243 9.67 26.13 7.98
CA ALA A 243 11.03 25.71 7.65
C ALA A 243 11.14 25.26 6.18
N ALA A 244 10.15 24.51 5.70
CA ALA A 244 10.08 24.07 4.31
C ALA A 244 9.95 25.26 3.34
N ALA A 245 9.10 26.24 3.68
CA ALA A 245 8.94 27.46 2.89
C ALA A 245 10.22 28.30 2.88
N ALA A 246 10.91 28.43 4.01
CA ALA A 246 12.21 29.12 4.11
C ALA A 246 13.31 28.46 3.27
N LEU A 247 13.25 27.13 3.09
CA LEU A 247 14.12 26.36 2.20
C LEU A 247 13.71 26.43 0.71
N GLY A 248 12.69 27.21 0.38
CA GLY A 248 12.25 27.47 -1.00
C GLY A 248 11.23 26.47 -1.55
N THR A 249 10.70 25.56 -0.73
CA THR A 249 9.63 24.65 -1.20
C THR A 249 8.26 25.31 -1.17
N ARG A 250 7.52 25.12 -2.26
CA ARG A 250 6.10 25.50 -2.35
C ARG A 250 5.26 24.46 -1.62
N THR A 251 5.16 24.58 -0.30
CA THR A 251 4.55 23.57 0.60
C THR A 251 3.17 23.12 0.15
N ASN A 252 2.28 24.04 -0.21
CA ASN A 252 0.93 23.73 -0.69
C ASN A 252 0.92 22.94 -2.01
N ALA A 253 1.78 23.31 -2.98
CA ALA A 253 1.86 22.64 -4.27
C ALA A 253 2.44 21.22 -4.12
N VAL A 254 3.52 21.08 -3.35
CA VAL A 254 4.11 19.76 -3.05
C VAL A 254 3.08 18.88 -2.37
N ARG A 255 2.40 19.41 -1.35
CA ARG A 255 1.35 18.70 -0.60
C ARG A 255 0.25 18.18 -1.52
N LEU A 256 -0.25 19.03 -2.42
CA LEU A 256 -1.28 18.63 -3.38
C LEU A 256 -0.77 17.50 -4.28
N VAL A 257 0.43 17.62 -4.85
CA VAL A 257 1.02 16.60 -5.74
C VAL A 257 1.17 15.27 -5.02
N VAL A 258 1.75 15.26 -3.81
CA VAL A 258 1.97 13.99 -3.10
C VAL A 258 0.65 13.37 -2.65
N VAL A 259 -0.34 14.16 -2.21
CA VAL A 259 -1.68 13.65 -1.89
C VAL A 259 -2.32 13.02 -3.11
N VAL A 260 -2.28 13.67 -4.27
CA VAL A 260 -2.82 13.11 -5.53
C VAL A 260 -2.12 11.80 -5.88
N LEU A 261 -0.79 11.72 -5.75
CA LEU A 261 -0.04 10.47 -5.99
C LEU A 261 -0.43 9.37 -4.99
N GLY A 262 -0.54 9.67 -3.71
CA GLY A 262 -0.95 8.72 -2.67
C GLY A 262 -2.38 8.20 -2.86
N VAL A 263 -3.31 9.10 -3.21
CA VAL A 263 -4.69 8.72 -3.58
C VAL A 263 -4.69 7.84 -4.81
N SER A 264 -3.95 8.22 -5.87
CA SER A 264 -3.91 7.46 -7.12
C SER A 264 -3.36 6.05 -6.92
N LEU A 265 -2.29 5.90 -6.12
CA LEU A 265 -1.75 4.59 -5.75
C LEU A 265 -2.77 3.75 -4.97
N THR A 266 -3.45 4.33 -3.98
CA THR A 266 -4.46 3.62 -3.16
C THR A 266 -5.67 3.24 -4.01
N ALA A 267 -6.14 4.15 -4.85
CA ALA A 267 -7.30 3.95 -5.72
C ALA A 267 -7.01 2.88 -6.79
N LEU A 268 -5.79 2.81 -7.33
CA LEU A 268 -5.38 1.73 -8.24
C LEU A 268 -5.52 0.35 -7.58
N VAL A 269 -5.03 0.21 -6.34
CA VAL A 269 -5.14 -1.05 -5.59
C VAL A 269 -6.60 -1.35 -5.28
N THR A 270 -7.36 -0.36 -4.80
CA THR A 270 -8.76 -0.55 -4.41
C THR A 270 -9.67 -0.86 -5.60
N ALA A 271 -9.39 -0.27 -6.75
CA ALA A 271 -10.10 -0.55 -8.00
C ALA A 271 -9.82 -1.95 -8.56
N SER A 272 -8.72 -2.58 -8.16
CA SER A 272 -8.32 -3.89 -8.68
C SER A 272 -8.62 -5.03 -7.70
N ALA A 273 -8.31 -4.83 -6.43
CA ALA A 273 -8.36 -5.85 -5.39
C ALA A 273 -9.33 -5.53 -4.25
N GLY A 274 -10.03 -4.39 -4.31
CA GLY A 274 -10.80 -3.89 -3.17
C GLY A 274 -9.93 -3.22 -2.10
N PRO A 275 -10.54 -2.64 -1.06
CA PRO A 275 -9.81 -1.90 -0.04
C PRO A 275 -8.97 -2.86 0.82
N ILE A 276 -7.66 -2.61 0.88
CA ILE A 276 -6.72 -3.38 1.70
C ILE A 276 -6.09 -2.45 2.72
N ALA A 277 -6.49 -2.61 3.99
CA ALA A 277 -6.05 -1.75 5.07
C ALA A 277 -4.77 -2.25 5.78
N PHE A 278 -4.24 -1.43 6.68
CA PHE A 278 -3.08 -1.63 7.56
C PHE A 278 -1.71 -1.74 6.91
N ILE A 279 -1.58 -2.23 5.68
CA ILE A 279 -0.28 -2.28 4.98
C ILE A 279 0.29 -0.87 4.82
N SER A 280 -0.55 0.06 4.40
CA SER A 280 -0.24 1.48 4.26
C SER A 280 0.23 2.10 5.59
N LEU A 281 -0.25 1.61 6.73
CA LEU A 281 0.12 2.14 8.03
C LEU A 281 1.39 1.49 8.58
N VAL A 282 1.45 0.17 8.58
CA VAL A 282 2.47 -0.62 9.30
C VAL A 282 3.79 -0.66 8.54
N ALA A 283 3.76 -0.85 7.22
CA ALA A 283 4.96 -0.99 6.41
C ALA A 283 5.93 0.22 6.54
N PRO A 284 5.51 1.48 6.33
CA PRO A 284 6.41 2.61 6.47
C PRO A 284 6.96 2.81 7.88
N GLN A 285 6.18 2.49 8.91
CA GLN A 285 6.61 2.57 10.31
C GLN A 285 7.70 1.54 10.64
N ILE A 286 7.50 0.29 10.25
CA ILE A 286 8.51 -0.76 10.44
C ILE A 286 9.75 -0.44 9.60
N ALA A 287 9.58 -0.05 8.33
CA ALA A 287 10.69 0.29 7.45
C ALA A 287 11.54 1.43 8.02
N ARG A 288 10.92 2.48 8.57
CA ARG A 288 11.62 3.59 9.23
C ARG A 288 12.40 3.14 10.47
N ARG A 289 11.80 2.28 11.31
CA ARG A 289 12.46 1.73 12.52
C ARG A 289 13.63 0.81 12.18
N VAL A 290 13.48 -0.06 11.19
CA VAL A 290 14.53 -0.98 10.76
C VAL A 290 15.69 -0.22 10.11
N THR A 291 15.41 0.76 9.25
CA THR A 291 16.46 1.56 8.60
C THR A 291 17.05 2.66 9.49
N ARG A 292 16.42 2.96 10.64
CA ARG A 292 16.75 4.12 11.51
C ARG A 292 16.84 5.43 10.70
N SER A 293 16.01 5.57 9.67
CA SER A 293 15.99 6.76 8.82
C SER A 293 15.37 7.94 9.58
N ALA A 294 15.95 9.14 9.42
CA ALA A 294 15.43 10.36 10.02
C ALA A 294 14.05 10.73 9.45
N SER A 295 13.84 10.47 8.16
CA SER A 295 12.61 10.73 7.42
C SER A 295 11.95 9.46 6.90
N VAL A 296 10.71 9.58 6.43
CA VAL A 296 9.99 8.46 5.81
C VAL A 296 10.73 7.99 4.55
N ALA A 297 11.14 6.72 4.53
CA ALA A 297 11.90 6.13 3.44
C ALA A 297 10.97 5.35 2.49
N LEU A 298 10.63 5.95 1.34
CA LEU A 298 9.67 5.37 0.39
C LEU A 298 10.08 3.98 -0.11
N LEU A 299 11.32 3.82 -0.56
CA LEU A 299 11.78 2.56 -1.17
C LEU A 299 11.83 1.39 -0.16
N PRO A 300 12.40 1.54 1.06
CA PRO A 300 12.30 0.51 2.09
C PRO A 300 10.85 0.18 2.49
N SER A 301 9.97 1.20 2.51
CA SER A 301 8.55 1.00 2.79
C SER A 301 7.89 0.17 1.70
N ALA A 302 8.18 0.44 0.43
CA ALA A 302 7.64 -0.28 -0.71
C ALA A 302 8.01 -1.77 -0.67
N VAL A 303 9.29 -2.08 -0.48
CA VAL A 303 9.77 -3.48 -0.42
C VAL A 303 9.15 -4.21 0.77
N LEU A 304 9.08 -3.56 1.93
CA LEU A 304 8.46 -4.17 3.10
C LEU A 304 6.94 -4.36 2.92
N GLY A 305 6.27 -3.40 2.28
CA GLY A 305 4.85 -3.50 1.94
C GLY A 305 4.56 -4.68 1.02
N ALA A 306 5.39 -4.89 0.01
CA ALA A 306 5.33 -6.06 -0.87
C ALA A 306 5.45 -7.36 -0.07
N PHE A 307 6.46 -7.48 0.80
CA PHE A 307 6.62 -8.63 1.68
C PHE A 307 5.36 -8.89 2.53
N LEU A 308 4.86 -7.85 3.21
CA LEU A 308 3.71 -7.97 4.11
C LEU A 308 2.43 -8.37 3.36
N LEU A 309 2.19 -7.84 2.16
CA LEU A 309 1.00 -8.22 1.40
C LEU A 309 1.08 -9.67 0.90
N VAL A 310 2.24 -10.08 0.36
CA VAL A 310 2.43 -11.47 -0.09
C VAL A 310 2.30 -12.44 1.08
N LEU A 311 2.84 -12.09 2.25
CA LEU A 311 2.71 -12.89 3.46
C LEU A 311 1.26 -12.98 3.92
N ALA A 312 0.52 -11.87 3.93
CA ALA A 312 -0.88 -11.85 4.29
C ALA A 312 -1.73 -12.67 3.31
N ASP A 313 -1.43 -12.60 2.00
CA ASP A 313 -2.10 -13.39 0.98
C ASP A 313 -1.84 -14.90 1.19
N LEU A 314 -0.60 -15.29 1.47
CA LEU A 314 -0.25 -16.67 1.80
C LEU A 314 -0.98 -17.17 3.05
N ILE A 315 -1.06 -16.35 4.10
CA ILE A 315 -1.82 -16.68 5.32
C ILE A 315 -3.31 -16.85 4.99
N GLY A 316 -3.89 -15.94 4.20
CA GLY A 316 -5.30 -16.00 3.78
C GLY A 316 -5.65 -17.23 2.94
N GLN A 317 -4.69 -17.69 2.13
CA GLN A 317 -4.84 -18.92 1.35
C GLN A 317 -4.71 -20.20 2.20
N ARG A 318 -3.92 -20.17 3.29
CA ARG A 318 -3.49 -21.40 3.99
C ARG A 318 -4.14 -21.62 5.35
N LEU A 319 -4.34 -20.57 6.13
CA LEU A 319 -4.71 -20.71 7.54
C LEU A 319 -6.06 -21.41 7.74
N PHE A 320 -6.99 -21.26 6.78
CA PHE A 320 -8.32 -21.84 6.81
C PHE A 320 -8.65 -22.69 5.57
N ALA A 321 -7.63 -23.26 4.93
CA ALA A 321 -7.83 -24.13 3.76
C ALA A 321 -8.85 -25.26 4.09
N PRO A 322 -9.81 -25.56 3.19
CA PRO A 322 -9.92 -25.13 1.79
C PRO A 322 -10.59 -23.76 1.55
N VAL A 323 -11.08 -23.08 2.60
CA VAL A 323 -11.72 -21.77 2.48
C VAL A 323 -10.65 -20.69 2.35
N GLN A 324 -10.64 -19.97 1.23
CA GLN A 324 -9.72 -18.85 1.01
C GLN A 324 -10.29 -17.58 1.62
N LEU A 325 -9.57 -16.99 2.56
CA LEU A 325 -9.96 -15.71 3.15
C LEU A 325 -9.52 -14.54 2.26
N PRO A 326 -10.34 -13.49 2.12
CA PRO A 326 -9.91 -12.20 1.59
C PRO A 326 -8.69 -11.67 2.35
N VAL A 327 -7.68 -11.21 1.61
CA VAL A 327 -6.42 -10.74 2.19
C VAL A 327 -6.63 -9.53 3.09
N GLY A 328 -7.61 -8.67 2.79
CA GLY A 328 -7.91 -7.49 3.62
C GLY A 328 -8.38 -7.85 5.03
N ILE A 329 -9.11 -8.96 5.19
CA ILE A 329 -9.50 -9.46 6.52
C ILE A 329 -8.26 -9.87 7.30
N VAL A 330 -7.33 -10.60 6.66
CA VAL A 330 -6.06 -11.03 7.29
C VAL A 330 -5.22 -9.82 7.71
N THR A 331 -5.06 -8.82 6.83
CA THR A 331 -4.25 -7.64 7.14
C THR A 331 -4.87 -6.81 8.27
N VAL A 332 -6.19 -6.68 8.31
CA VAL A 332 -6.92 -6.00 9.39
C VAL A 332 -6.77 -6.75 10.71
N SER A 333 -6.94 -8.07 10.74
CA SER A 333 -6.80 -8.86 11.96
C SER A 333 -5.38 -8.79 12.53
N VAL A 334 -4.36 -9.03 11.68
CA VAL A 334 -2.95 -8.98 12.10
C VAL A 334 -2.55 -7.56 12.50
N GLY A 335 -2.98 -6.56 11.72
CA GLY A 335 -2.70 -5.16 11.99
C GLY A 335 -3.35 -4.66 13.29
N GLY A 336 -4.59 -5.07 13.56
CA GLY A 336 -5.30 -4.74 14.81
C GLY A 336 -4.59 -5.31 16.04
N LEU A 337 -4.18 -6.59 15.99
CA LEU A 337 -3.39 -7.21 17.07
C LEU A 337 -2.06 -6.48 17.30
N TYR A 338 -1.37 -6.11 16.23
CA TYR A 338 -0.14 -5.32 16.31
C TYR A 338 -0.35 -3.97 17.00
N PHE A 339 -1.45 -3.28 16.67
CA PHE A 339 -1.79 -1.99 17.27
C PHE A 339 -2.10 -2.10 18.76
N VAL A 340 -2.92 -3.09 19.15
CA VAL A 340 -3.22 -3.33 20.57
C VAL A 340 -1.94 -3.60 21.34
N TRP A 341 -1.05 -4.44 20.81
CA TRP A 341 0.25 -4.71 21.43
C TRP A 341 1.10 -3.43 21.56
N LEU A 342 1.14 -2.60 20.51
CA LEU A 342 1.90 -1.35 20.52
C LEU A 342 1.35 -0.38 21.58
N LEU A 343 0.04 -0.21 21.66
CA LEU A 343 -0.63 0.63 22.66
C LEU A 343 -0.33 0.15 24.09
N VAL A 344 -0.42 -1.16 24.35
CA VAL A 344 -0.09 -1.73 25.66
C VAL A 344 1.38 -1.46 26.01
N ARG A 345 2.29 -1.54 25.03
CA ARG A 345 3.71 -1.28 25.26
C ARG A 345 4.00 0.20 25.52
N GLU A 346 3.35 1.11 24.80
CA GLU A 346 3.50 2.55 24.99
C GLU A 346 2.93 2.97 26.36
N ALA A 347 1.75 2.46 26.74
CA ALA A 347 1.13 2.71 28.03
C ALA A 347 2.01 2.26 29.21
N ARG A 348 2.66 1.10 29.09
CA ARG A 348 3.61 0.59 30.10
C ARG A 348 4.92 1.38 30.20
N ARG A 349 5.26 2.23 29.22
CA ARG A 349 6.43 3.11 29.27
C ARG A 349 6.11 4.50 29.82
N ALA A 350 4.84 4.89 29.75
CA ALA A 350 4.34 6.14 30.29
C ALA A 350 4.08 6.06 31.81
N ASN A 351 3.86 4.84 32.32
CA ASN A 351 3.90 4.50 33.74
C ASN A 351 5.31 4.09 34.17
#